data_AF-A2T6Z9-F1
#
_entry.id   AF-A2T6Z9-F1
#
_cell.length_a   1.000
_cell.length_b   1.000
_cell.length_c   1.000
_cell.angle_alpha   90.00
_cell.angle_beta   90.00
_cell.angle_gamma   90.00
#
_symmetry.space_group_name_H-M   'P 1'
#
loop_
_entity.id
_entity.type
_entity.pdbx_description
1 polymer ?
#
loop_
_entity_poly.entity_id
_entity_poly.type
_entity_poly.pdbx_seq_one_letter_code
_entity_poly.pdbx_strand_id
1 'polypeptide(L)' 'IHRSKNKWKFYLKDGVMCFGGRDYVFAKAIGDAEW' A
#
# COMPACT_ATOMS: atom_id res chain seq x y z
N ILE A 1 6.22 -3.41 -6.83
CA ILE A 1 4.85 -3.92 -7.11
C ILE A 1 5.00 -5.28 -7.79
N HIS A 2 4.24 -6.29 -7.37
CA HIS A 2 4.28 -7.65 -7.93
C HIS A 2 2.87 -8.20 -8.15
N ARG A 3 2.68 -9.05 -9.16
CA ARG A 3 1.41 -9.71 -9.46
C ARG A 3 1.61 -11.17 -9.84
N SER A 4 0.76 -12.04 -9.31
CA SER A 4 0.64 -13.44 -9.74
C SER A 4 -0.84 -13.82 -9.86
N LYS A 5 -1.29 -14.13 -11.09
CA LYS A 5 -2.71 -14.27 -11.44
C LYS A 5 -3.51 -13.03 -10.99
N ASN A 6 -4.56 -13.21 -10.19
CA ASN A 6 -5.38 -12.14 -9.64
C ASN A 6 -4.83 -11.57 -8.32
N LYS A 7 -3.75 -12.13 -7.76
CA LYS A 7 -3.15 -11.64 -6.51
C LYS A 7 -2.11 -10.56 -6.79
N TRP A 8 -2.20 -9.46 -6.06
CA TRP A 8 -1.30 -8.32 -6.10
C TRP A 8 -0.57 -8.16 -4.78
N LYS A 9 0.73 -7.85 -4.85
CA LYS A 9 1.56 -7.46 -3.71
C LYS A 9 2.16 -6.08 -3.91
N PHE A 10 2.02 -5.24 -2.90
CA PHE A 10 2.54 -3.88 -2.86
C PHE A 10 3.63 -3.79 -1.80
N TYR A 11 4.78 -3.26 -2.21
CA TYR A 11 5.90 -2.92 -1.33
C TYR A 11 6.22 -1.46 -1.59
N LEU A 12 5.74 -0.58 -0.71
CA LEU A 12 5.80 0.87 -0.82
C LEU A 12 6.71 1.44 0.29
N LYS A 13 7.22 2.65 0.08
CA LYS A 13 8.05 3.38 1.05
C LYS A 13 7.82 4.88 0.98
N ASP A 14 8.16 5.56 2.07
CA ASP A 14 8.20 7.03 2.20
C ASP A 14 6.89 7.72 1.78
N GLY A 15 5.76 7.22 2.26
CA GLY A 15 4.43 7.68 1.85
C GLY A 15 3.70 8.53 2.87
N VAL A 16 2.83 9.40 2.36
CA VAL A 16 1.85 10.19 3.12
C VAL A 16 0.45 9.76 2.66
N MET A 17 -0.46 9.51 3.60
CA MET A 17 -1.83 9.08 3.35
C MET A 17 -2.80 10.00 4.09
N CYS A 18 -3.86 10.44 3.42
CA CYS A 18 -4.97 11.15 4.06
C CYS A 18 -6.19 10.21 4.13
N PHE A 19 -6.69 9.95 5.33
CA PHE A 19 -7.84 9.06 5.55
C PHE A 19 -8.68 9.52 6.74
N GLY A 20 -10.01 9.59 6.56
CA GLY A 20 -10.92 10.05 7.61
C GLY A 20 -10.65 11.49 8.10
N GLY A 21 -10.13 12.34 7.21
CA GLY A 21 -9.74 13.72 7.55
C GLY A 21 -8.47 13.84 8.40
N ARG A 22 -7.67 12.77 8.49
CA ARG A 22 -6.38 12.75 9.19
C ARG A 22 -5.26 12.34 8.25
N ASP A 23 -4.09 12.90 8.49
CA ASP A 23 -2.88 12.58 7.75
C ASP A 23 -2.02 11.56 8.52
N TYR A 24 -1.47 10.61 7.76
CA TYR A 24 -0.64 9.52 8.23
C TYR A 24 0.63 9.47 7.40
N VAL A 25 1.74 9.10 8.03
CA VAL A 25 3.04 8.93 7.36
C VAL A 25 3.52 7.49 7.56
N PHE A 26 4.12 6.89 6.53
CA PHE A 26 4.74 5.58 6.63
C PHE A 26 6.12 5.57 5.95
N ALA A 27 7.13 5.03 6.64
CA ALA A 27 8.43 4.76 6.03
C ALA A 27 8.38 3.55 5.10
N LYS A 28 7.57 2.53 5.43
CA LYS A 28 7.31 1.34 4.61
C LYS A 28 5.86 0.90 4.77
N ALA A 29 5.25 0.44 3.68
CA ALA A 29 3.93 -0.19 3.69
C ALA A 29 3.93 -1.44 2.78
N ILE A 30 3.43 -2.56 3.30
CA ILE A 30 3.32 -3.83 2.58
C ILE A 30 1.85 -4.21 2.56
N GLY A 31 1.32 -4.56 1.39
CA GLY A 31 -0.09 -4.92 1.23
C GLY A 31 -0.31 -6.00 0.20
N ASP A 32 -1.36 -6.79 0.40
CA ASP A 32 -1.85 -7.81 -0.52
C ASP A 32 -3.27 -7.45 -0.98
N ALA A 33 -3.62 -7.70 -2.24
CA ALA A 33 -4.97 -7.51 -2.78
C ALA A 33 -5.32 -8.58 -3.82
N GLU A 34 -6.61 -8.83 -4.04
CA GLU A 34 -7.12 -9.64 -5.15
C GLU A 34 -7.90 -8.76 -6.14
N TRP A 35 -7.74 -9.02 -7.44
CA TRP A 35 -8.51 -8.42 -8.53
C TRP A 35 -9.72 -9.27 -8.90
#